data_AF-A0A3N4K6T0-F1
#
_entry.id   AF-A0A3N4K6T0-F1
#
_cell.length_a   1.000
_cell.length_b   1.000
_cell.length_c   1.000
_cell.angle_alpha   90.00
_cell.angle_beta   90.00
_cell.angle_gamma   90.00
#
_symmetry.space_group_name_H-M   'P 1'
#
loop_
_entity.id
_entity.type
_entity.pdbx_description
1 polymer ?
#
loop_
_entity_poly.entity_id
_entity_poly.type
_entity_poly.pdbx_seq_one_letter_code
_entity_poly.pdbx_strand_id
1 'polypeptide(L)'
;QLLKPEYNILKNAYSLLGYKHSAESRAKMSAHAENRSEETHLGAKMSLSLPPAEKIKVTDVTTNISTSYDSMGAAARALNISISCISRYFSLQ
;
A
#
# COMPACT_ATOMS: atom_id res chain seq x y z
N GLN A 1 32.29 -9.55 36.77
CA GLN A 1 31.11 -9.74 37.65
C GLN A 1 29.86 -9.44 36.83
N LEU A 2 28.89 -10.35 36.78
CA LEU A 2 27.62 -10.14 36.07
C LEU A 2 26.70 -9.29 36.97
N LEU A 3 26.39 -8.07 36.53
CA LEU A 3 25.43 -7.22 37.21
C LEU A 3 24.02 -7.79 36.94
N LYS A 4 23.29 -8.16 37.99
CA LYS A 4 21.86 -8.52 37.95
C LYS A 4 21.05 -7.34 38.48
N PRO A 5 20.91 -6.24 37.71
CA PRO A 5 20.05 -5.15 38.11
C PRO A 5 18.63 -5.68 38.33
N GLU A 6 18.02 -5.31 39.46
CA GLU A 6 16.64 -5.66 39.75
C GLU A 6 15.72 -4.73 38.93
N TYR A 7 15.39 -5.15 37.72
CA TYR A 7 14.39 -4.45 36.92
C TYR A 7 12.99 -4.88 37.36
N ASN A 8 12.06 -3.93 37.42
CA ASN A 8 10.63 -4.21 37.56
C ASN A 8 10.05 -4.75 36.24
N ILE A 9 10.51 -5.92 35.82
CA ILE A 9 10.00 -6.64 34.66
C ILE A 9 8.85 -7.55 35.10
N LEU A 10 7.73 -7.48 34.39
CA LEU A 10 6.58 -8.36 34.64
C LEU A 10 7.00 -9.82 34.45
N LYS A 11 6.69 -10.68 35.43
CA LYS A 11 7.03 -12.11 35.41
C LYS A 11 6.34 -12.88 34.28
N ASN A 12 5.18 -12.37 33.83
CA ASN A 12 4.39 -12.96 32.76
C ASN A 12 4.14 -11.90 31.68
N ALA A 13 4.57 -12.16 30.45
CA ALA A 13 4.20 -11.34 29.30
C ALA A 13 2.83 -11.80 28.78
N TYR A 14 1.79 -10.97 28.94
CA TYR A 14 0.50 -11.25 28.31
C TYR A 14 0.66 -11.11 26.79
N SER A 15 0.39 -12.19 26.04
CA SER A 15 0.38 -12.14 24.58
C SER A 15 -0.97 -11.63 24.09
N LEU A 16 -0.93 -10.66 23.17
CA LEU A 16 -2.12 -10.18 22.46
C LEU A 16 -2.55 -11.15 21.35
N LEU A 17 -1.69 -12.11 20.98
CA LEU A 17 -1.98 -13.06 19.90
C LEU A 17 -3.11 -14.00 20.32
N GLY A 18 -4.26 -13.92 19.64
CA GLY A 18 -5.44 -14.73 19.94
C GLY A 18 -6.32 -14.18 21.08
N TYR A 19 -5.96 -13.04 21.69
CA TYR A 19 -6.79 -12.39 22.69
C TYR A 19 -8.08 -11.87 22.06
N LYS A 20 -9.24 -12.28 22.62
CA LYS A 20 -10.56 -11.82 22.17
C LYS A 20 -11.06 -10.73 23.10
N HIS A 21 -11.31 -9.54 22.54
CA HIS A 21 -11.87 -8.42 23.29
C HIS A 21 -13.29 -8.72 23.81
N SER A 22 -13.61 -8.13 24.96
CA SER A 22 -14.96 -8.16 25.53
C SER A 22 -15.99 -7.54 24.58
N ALA A 23 -17.26 -7.87 24.78
CA ALA A 23 -18.35 -7.31 23.97
C ALA A 23 -18.42 -5.78 24.08
N GLU A 24 -18.22 -5.26 25.28
CA GLU A 24 -18.20 -3.81 25.54
C GLU A 24 -17.04 -3.12 24.82
N SER A 25 -15.82 -3.67 24.90
CA SER A 25 -14.67 -3.10 24.19
C SER A 25 -14.87 -3.12 22.68
N ARG A 26 -15.45 -4.20 22.13
CA ARG A 26 -15.76 -4.28 20.69
C ARG A 26 -16.77 -3.22 20.26
N ALA A 27 -17.80 -2.98 21.07
CA ALA A 27 -18.81 -1.96 20.76
C ALA A 27 -18.24 -0.53 20.78
N LYS A 28 -17.32 -0.22 21.72
CA LYS A 28 -16.62 1.06 21.72
C LYS A 28 -15.74 1.23 20.48
N MET A 29 -14.99 0.18 20.11
CA MET A 29 -14.16 0.20 18.91
C MET A 29 -14.97 0.37 17.63
N SER A 30 -16.12 -0.30 17.50
CA SER A 30 -17.00 -0.15 16.34
C SER A 30 -17.56 1.28 16.25
N ALA A 31 -18.04 1.83 17.37
CA ALA A 31 -18.51 3.21 17.40
C ALA A 31 -17.41 4.21 16.99
N HIS A 32 -16.18 4.05 17.48
CA HIS A 32 -15.07 4.90 17.05
C HIS A 32 -14.68 4.72 15.58
N ALA A 33 -14.83 3.50 15.03
CA ALA A 33 -14.56 3.24 13.62
C ALA A 33 -15.61 3.87 12.70
N GLU A 34 -16.88 3.91 13.13
CA GLU A 34 -17.97 4.57 12.41
C GLU A 34 -17.85 6.10 12.46
N ASN A 35 -17.35 6.65 13.57
CA ASN A 35 -17.08 8.09 13.72
C ASN A 35 -15.76 8.54 13.08
N ARG A 36 -15.11 7.67 12.30
CA ARG A 36 -13.92 8.04 11.54
C ARG A 36 -14.33 9.06 10.47
N SER A 37 -13.82 10.29 10.58
CA SER A 37 -14.10 11.35 9.60
C SER A 37 -13.67 10.93 8.20
N GLU A 38 -14.39 11.37 7.16
CA GLU A 38 -13.98 11.18 5.75
C GLU A 38 -12.50 11.55 5.52
N GLU A 39 -11.99 12.54 6.27
CA GLU A 39 -10.61 13.04 6.27
C GLU A 39 -9.58 11.96 6.62
N THR A 40 -9.89 11.05 7.54
CA THR A 40 -8.97 9.96 7.94
C THR A 40 -9.06 8.74 7.03
N HIS A 41 -10.13 8.61 6.24
CA HIS A 41 -10.18 7.68 5.11
C HIS A 41 -9.23 8.09 3.95
N LEU A 42 -8.67 9.31 3.97
CA LEU A 42 -7.67 9.74 2.99
C LEU A 42 -6.29 9.09 3.14
N GLY A 43 -6.02 8.33 4.21
CA GLY A 43 -4.84 7.46 4.25
C GLY A 43 -4.81 6.42 3.11
N ALA A 44 -5.97 6.08 2.55
CA ALA A 44 -6.12 5.27 1.33
C ALA A 44 -6.34 6.12 0.06
N LYS A 45 -6.51 7.44 0.18
CA LYS A 45 -6.64 8.38 -0.93
C LYS A 45 -5.35 9.19 -1.11
N MET A 46 -4.25 8.49 -1.36
CA MET A 46 -3.08 9.09 -2.02
C MET A 46 -3.45 9.75 -3.36
N SER A 47 -4.65 9.50 -3.91
CA SER A 47 -5.15 10.03 -5.17
C SER A 47 -5.57 11.50 -5.20
N LEU A 48 -5.69 12.21 -4.06
CA LEU A 48 -6.15 13.62 -4.10
C LEU A 48 -5.05 14.65 -4.39
N SER A 49 -3.78 14.27 -4.30
CA SER A 49 -2.63 15.18 -4.51
C SER A 49 -1.57 14.65 -5.47
N LEU A 50 -1.75 13.45 -6.02
CA LEU A 50 -0.83 12.90 -7.02
C LEU A 50 -1.22 13.40 -8.42
N PRO A 51 -0.23 13.70 -9.29
CA PRO A 51 -0.52 13.99 -10.68
C PRO A 51 -1.30 12.83 -11.30
N PRO A 52 -2.25 13.10 -12.23
CA PRO A 52 -2.95 12.06 -12.96
C PRO A 52 -1.98 11.09 -13.63
N ALA A 53 -2.33 9.80 -13.66
CA ALA A 53 -1.54 8.81 -14.37
C ALA A 53 -1.42 9.19 -15.86
N GLU A 54 -0.19 9.20 -16.36
CA GLU A 54 0.08 9.49 -17.76
C GLU A 54 -0.20 8.25 -18.63
N LYS A 55 -0.99 8.47 -19.69
CA LYS A 55 -1.32 7.42 -20.66
C LYS A 55 -0.12 7.16 -21.56
N ILE A 56 0.10 5.90 -21.91
CA ILE A 56 1.20 5.50 -22.78
C ILE A 56 0.67 4.84 -24.05
N LYS A 57 1.34 5.12 -25.18
CA LYS A 57 1.06 4.50 -26.48
C LYS A 57 2.18 3.53 -26.80
N VAL A 58 1.85 2.26 -26.97
CA VAL A 58 2.78 1.21 -27.40
C VAL A 58 2.57 0.95 -28.88
N THR A 59 3.65 0.94 -29.66
CA THR A 59 3.61 0.62 -31.10
C THR A 59 4.40 -0.66 -31.34
N ASP A 60 3.76 -1.66 -31.93
CA ASP A 60 4.43 -2.89 -32.34
C ASP A 60 5.16 -2.67 -33.67
N VAL A 61 6.47 -2.92 -33.70
CA VAL A 61 7.32 -2.68 -34.89
C VAL A 61 6.94 -3.60 -36.06
N THR A 62 6.50 -4.83 -35.78
CA THR A 62 6.23 -5.85 -36.80
C THR A 62 4.86 -5.68 -37.46
N THR A 63 3.84 -5.31 -36.68
CA THR A 63 2.44 -5.21 -37.14
C THR A 63 1.98 -3.78 -37.35
N ASN A 64 2.78 -2.79 -36.91
CA ASN A 64 2.46 -1.37 -36.94
C ASN A 64 1.13 -1.01 -36.24
N ILE A 65 0.69 -1.85 -35.32
CA ILE A 65 -0.49 -1.63 -34.51
C ILE A 65 -0.07 -0.81 -33.30
N SER A 66 -0.84 0.24 -33.01
CA SER A 66 -0.63 1.06 -31.82
C SER A 66 -1.76 0.87 -30.81
N THR A 67 -1.40 0.51 -29.59
CA THR A 67 -2.33 0.26 -28.48
C THR A 67 -2.07 1.26 -27.36
N SER A 68 -3.14 1.86 -26.84
CA SER A 68 -3.08 2.85 -25.75
C SER A 68 -3.42 2.21 -24.41
N TYR A 69 -2.63 2.50 -23.38
CA TYR A 69 -2.84 2.00 -22.01
C TYR A 69 -2.94 3.16 -21.02
N ASP A 70 -3.69 2.94 -19.94
CA ASP A 70 -3.93 3.95 -18.91
C ASP A 70 -2.68 4.29 -18.07
N SER A 71 -1.66 3.42 -18.07
CA SER A 71 -0.39 3.64 -17.36
C SER A 71 0.72 2.69 -17.83
N MET A 72 1.97 3.00 -17.48
CA MET A 72 3.13 2.09 -17.65
C MET A 72 2.88 0.70 -17.05
N GLY A 73 2.25 0.63 -15.87
CA GLY A 73 1.94 -0.64 -15.22
C GLY A 73 0.90 -1.46 -15.97
N ALA A 74 -0.08 -0.81 -16.59
CA ALA A 74 -1.08 -1.50 -17.41
C ALA A 74 -0.46 -2.13 -18.66
N ALA A 75 0.41 -1.40 -19.37
CA ALA A 75 1.12 -1.98 -20.51
C ALA A 75 2.13 -3.08 -20.09
N ALA A 76 2.87 -2.85 -19.01
CA ALA A 76 3.83 -3.83 -18.49
C ALA A 76 3.17 -5.19 -18.21
N ARG A 77 1.97 -5.18 -17.62
CA ARG A 77 1.17 -6.39 -17.39
C ARG A 77 0.69 -7.04 -18.68
N ALA A 78 0.20 -6.25 -19.64
CA ALA A 78 -0.29 -6.76 -20.92
C ALA A 78 0.82 -7.42 -21.76
N LEU A 79 2.02 -6.85 -21.71
CA LEU A 79 3.20 -7.32 -22.45
C LEU A 79 4.06 -8.30 -21.64
N ASN A 80 3.70 -8.59 -20.39
CA ASN A 80 4.46 -9.41 -19.46
C ASN A 80 5.94 -9.00 -19.32
N ILE A 81 6.18 -7.69 -19.18
CA ILE A 81 7.51 -7.11 -18.97
C ILE A 81 7.56 -6.34 -17.65
N SER A 82 8.76 -6.10 -17.12
CA SER A 82 8.92 -5.29 -15.93
C SER A 82 8.64 -3.82 -16.23
N ILE A 83 7.93 -3.14 -15.32
CA ILE A 83 7.68 -1.69 -15.42
C ILE A 83 8.98 -0.88 -15.46
N SER A 84 10.02 -1.38 -14.76
CA SER A 84 11.36 -0.79 -14.74
C SER A 84 12.00 -0.76 -16.12
N CYS A 85 11.71 -1.76 -16.97
CA CYS A 85 12.19 -1.77 -18.35
C CYS A 85 11.64 -0.57 -19.10
N ILE A 86 10.32 -0.36 -19.06
CA ILE A 86 9.64 0.77 -19.72
C ILE A 86 10.14 2.11 -19.16
N SER A 87 10.16 2.25 -17.82
CA SER A 87 10.59 3.49 -17.16
C SER A 87 12.00 3.90 -17.52
N ARG A 88 12.93 2.94 -17.65
CA ARG A 88 14.33 3.22 -18.00
C ARG A 88 14.43 3.90 -19.37
N TYR A 89 13.60 3.52 -20.35
CA TYR A 89 13.64 4.12 -21.68
C TYR A 89 13.23 5.60 -21.65
N PHE A 90 12.24 5.98 -20.85
CA PHE A 90 11.83 7.37 -20.70
C PHE A 90 12.85 8.24 -19.95
N SER A 91 13.65 7.65 -19.06
CA SER A 91 14.70 8.38 -18.33
C SER A 91 16.01 8.56 -19.13
N LEU A 92 16.17 7.86 -20.24
CA LEU A 92 17.36 7.92 -21.09
C LEU A 92 17.20 8.85 -22.31
N GLN A 93 16.00 9.40 -22.52
CA GLN A 93 15.73 10.43 -23.52
C GLN A 93 16.07 11.82 -23.00
#